data_AF-A0A0B2QJD8-F1
#
_entry.id   AF-A0A0B2QJD8-F1
#
_cell.length_a   1.000
_cell.length_b   1.000
_cell.length_c   1.000
_cell.angle_alpha   90.00
_cell.angle_beta   90.00
_cell.angle_gamma   90.00
#
_symmetry.space_group_name_H-M   'P 1'
#
loop_
_entity.id
_entity.type
_entity.pdbx_description
1 polymer ?
#
loop_
_entity_poly.entity_id
_entity_poly.type
_entity_poly.pdbx_seq_one_letter_code
_entity_poly.pdbx_strand_id
1 'polypeptide(L)'
;MRCIFEENDVVCAEVCGFQHDGLHLQARSRKYGKLNRGQLLIVPPYLVKRQKQHFHHLEEFGIDLILGCNGFIWVGEHVEAKDDMVEDQVSQSDPQKTYTILETRNYICRAANAVRVLSTLGFNITLEIIKGIIDLSLSMNLEMHDMLGSEFCVLVAEKEAERRSSSKRKR
;
A
#
# COMPACT_ATOMS: atom_id res chain seq x y z
N MET A 1 -7.09 1.49 26.88
CA MET A 1 -6.28 1.30 25.66
C MET A 1 -6.71 0.10 24.82
N ARG A 2 -7.05 -1.07 25.41
CA ARG A 2 -7.59 -2.22 24.64
C ARG A 2 -8.89 -1.93 23.87
N CYS A 3 -9.64 -0.91 24.26
CA CYS A 3 -10.81 -0.44 23.54
C CYS A 3 -10.51 0.33 22.23
N ILE A 4 -9.23 0.68 21.97
CA ILE A 4 -8.80 1.46 20.80
C ILE A 4 -7.92 0.60 19.89
N PHE A 5 -6.93 -0.09 20.48
CA PHE A 5 -6.04 -1.02 19.80
C PHE A 5 -6.01 -2.36 20.53
N GLU A 6 -6.11 -3.42 19.74
CA GLU A 6 -6.01 -4.81 20.18
C GLU A 6 -4.76 -5.48 19.61
N GLU A 7 -4.40 -6.63 20.17
CA GLU A 7 -3.25 -7.40 19.70
C GLU A 7 -3.44 -7.80 18.23
N ASN A 8 -2.38 -7.66 17.43
CA ASN A 8 -2.36 -7.90 15.98
C ASN A 8 -3.05 -6.83 15.11
N ASP A 9 -3.49 -5.72 15.70
CA ASP A 9 -3.93 -4.58 14.91
C ASP A 9 -2.77 -3.99 14.11
N VAL A 10 -3.05 -3.69 12.84
CA VAL A 10 -2.11 -2.95 11.99
C VAL A 10 -2.34 -1.46 12.22
N VAL A 11 -1.28 -0.75 12.60
CA VAL A 11 -1.34 0.68 12.90
C VAL A 11 -0.36 1.44 12.02
N CYS A 12 -0.82 2.53 11.41
CA CYS A 12 0.04 3.50 10.76
C CYS A 12 0.45 4.58 11.77
N ALA A 13 1.74 4.84 11.90
CA ALA A 13 2.29 5.86 12.80
C ALA A 13 3.56 6.47 12.23
N GLU A 14 3.89 7.67 12.68
CA GLU A 14 5.15 8.36 12.40
C GLU A 14 6.14 8.20 13.56
N VAL A 15 7.43 8.25 13.24
CA VAL A 15 8.49 8.27 14.26
C VAL A 15 8.72 9.71 14.69
N CYS A 16 8.36 10.04 15.92
CA CYS A 16 8.53 11.40 16.47
C CYS A 16 9.84 11.58 17.23
N GLY A 17 10.48 10.49 17.65
CA GLY A 17 11.71 10.57 18.43
C GLY A 17 12.44 9.23 18.51
N PHE A 18 13.71 9.34 18.85
CA PHE A 18 14.58 8.22 19.16
C PHE A 18 15.05 8.35 20.61
N GLN A 19 14.93 7.29 21.38
CA GLN A 19 15.52 7.17 22.72
C GLN A 19 16.53 6.03 22.72
N HIS A 20 17.37 5.94 23.76
CA HIS A 20 18.49 5.00 23.82
C HIS A 20 18.12 3.55 23.48
N ASP A 21 16.88 3.13 23.78
CA ASP A 21 16.43 1.75 23.60
C ASP A 21 15.31 1.59 22.54
N GLY A 22 14.89 2.64 21.82
CA GLY A 22 13.80 2.47 20.86
C GLY A 22 13.25 3.69 20.14
N LEU A 23 12.21 3.42 19.34
CA LEU A 23 11.48 4.40 18.54
C LEU A 23 10.23 4.85 19.28
N HIS A 24 10.03 6.17 19.36
CA HIS A 24 8.76 6.74 19.81
C HIS A 24 7.85 6.98 18.61
N LEU A 25 6.73 6.27 18.60
CA LEU A 25 5.71 6.35 17.58
C LEU A 25 4.58 7.27 18.01
N GLN A 26 4.02 8.02 17.05
CA GLN A 26 2.83 8.81 17.28
C GLN A 26 1.88 8.75 16.08
N ALA A 27 0.59 8.79 16.35
CA ALA A 27 -0.45 8.93 15.35
C ALA A 27 -1.18 10.26 15.59
N ARG A 28 -0.59 11.39 15.16
CA ARG A 28 -1.12 12.75 15.42
C ARG A 28 -2.29 13.17 14.51
N SER A 29 -2.70 12.36 13.54
CA SER A 29 -3.78 12.70 12.59
C SER A 29 -4.65 11.49 12.28
N ARG A 30 -5.88 11.69 11.79
CA ARG A 30 -6.78 10.60 11.32
C ARG A 30 -6.22 9.79 10.14
N LYS A 31 -5.19 10.29 9.44
CA LYS A 31 -4.44 9.49 8.43
C LYS A 31 -3.56 8.43 9.08
N TYR A 32 -3.25 8.60 10.36
CA TYR A 32 -2.49 7.66 11.19
C TYR A 32 -3.45 6.99 12.19
N GLY A 33 -3.27 5.71 12.47
CA GLY A 33 -4.19 4.94 13.30
C GLY A 33 -4.40 3.52 12.80
N LYS A 34 -5.48 2.89 13.28
CA LYS A 34 -5.80 1.49 12.97
C LYS A 34 -6.21 1.37 11.51
N LEU A 35 -5.51 0.50 10.78
CA LEU A 35 -5.78 0.19 9.39
C LEU A 35 -6.71 -1.03 9.32
N ASN A 36 -7.86 -0.88 8.68
CA ASN A 36 -8.88 -1.91 8.54
C ASN A 36 -9.19 -2.16 7.06
N ARG A 37 -9.75 -3.33 6.70
CA ARG A 37 -10.22 -3.65 5.34
C ARG A 37 -9.12 -3.55 4.27
N GLY A 38 -7.98 -4.16 4.57
CA GLY A 38 -6.85 -4.21 3.66
C GLY A 38 -5.94 -5.39 3.95
N GLN A 39 -4.79 -5.40 3.27
CA GLN A 39 -3.74 -6.39 3.40
C GLN A 39 -2.42 -5.68 3.73
N LEU A 40 -1.72 -6.21 4.74
CA LEU A 40 -0.34 -5.86 5.04
C LEU A 40 0.61 -6.77 4.26
N LEU A 41 1.63 -6.18 3.67
CA LEU A 41 2.70 -6.83 2.93
C LEU A 41 4.03 -6.43 3.57
N ILE A 42 4.92 -7.41 3.71
CA ILE A 42 6.25 -7.21 4.26
C ILE A 42 7.24 -7.43 3.13
N VAL A 43 8.01 -6.40 2.83
CA VAL A 43 9.06 -6.41 1.81
C VAL A 43 10.39 -5.98 2.45
N PRO A 44 11.54 -6.30 1.83
CA PRO A 44 12.82 -5.77 2.30
C PRO A 44 12.81 -4.23 2.34
N PRO A 45 13.18 -3.58 3.46
CA PRO A 45 13.03 -2.13 3.64
C PRO A 45 13.77 -1.29 2.59
N TYR A 46 14.90 -1.80 2.08
CA TYR A 46 15.71 -1.10 1.09
C TYR A 46 15.02 -0.95 -0.29
N LEU A 47 13.94 -1.68 -0.54
CA LEU A 47 13.14 -1.53 -1.76
C LEU A 47 12.22 -0.31 -1.70
N VAL A 48 11.91 0.20 -0.50
CA VAL A 48 11.07 1.37 -0.31
C VAL A 48 11.95 2.61 -0.21
N LYS A 49 11.88 3.48 -1.23
CA LYS A 49 12.59 4.76 -1.22
C LYS A 49 11.86 5.77 -0.35
N ARG A 50 12.61 6.58 0.41
CA ARG A 50 12.05 7.73 1.10
C ARG A 50 11.55 8.75 0.09
N GLN A 51 10.29 9.14 0.23
CA GLN A 51 9.61 10.11 -0.62
C GLN A 51 8.91 11.18 0.23
N LYS A 52 8.46 12.26 -0.41
CA LYS A 52 7.73 13.32 0.30
C LYS A 52 6.39 12.84 0.84
N GLN A 53 5.76 11.90 0.15
CA GLN A 53 4.47 11.33 0.49
C GLN A 53 4.56 9.82 0.40
N HIS A 54 4.04 9.14 1.41
CA HIS A 54 3.97 7.67 1.49
C HIS A 54 2.53 7.16 1.51
N PHE A 55 1.56 8.07 1.54
CA PHE A 55 0.13 7.80 1.41
C PHE A 55 -0.29 8.13 -0.02
N HIS A 56 -0.91 7.17 -0.69
CA HIS A 56 -1.36 7.34 -2.06
C HIS A 56 -2.79 6.81 -2.18
N HIS A 57 -3.67 7.67 -2.68
CA HIS A 57 -5.01 7.29 -3.07
C HIS A 57 -5.04 6.97 -4.56
N LEU A 58 -5.48 5.77 -4.93
CA LEU A 58 -5.66 5.37 -6.33
C LEU A 58 -7.15 5.40 -6.67
N GLU A 59 -7.65 6.60 -7.02
CA GLU A 59 -9.06 6.87 -7.33
C GLU A 59 -9.66 5.87 -8.32
N GLU A 60 -8.93 5.56 -9.40
CA GLU A 60 -9.34 4.64 -10.47
C GLU A 60 -9.69 3.22 -9.97
N PHE A 61 -9.14 2.83 -8.83
CA PHE A 61 -9.29 1.49 -8.25
C PHE A 61 -10.05 1.50 -6.92
N GLY A 62 -10.32 2.69 -6.36
CA GLY A 62 -10.95 2.83 -5.05
C GLY A 62 -10.14 2.27 -3.89
N ILE A 63 -8.80 2.29 -3.99
CA ILE A 63 -7.89 1.75 -2.97
C ILE A 63 -6.90 2.80 -2.46
N ASP A 64 -6.44 2.60 -1.23
CA ASP A 64 -5.35 3.34 -0.62
C ASP A 64 -4.10 2.46 -0.50
N LEU A 65 -2.95 3.07 -0.75
CA LEU A 65 -1.63 2.46 -0.67
C LEU A 65 -0.77 3.27 0.31
N ILE A 66 -0.26 2.60 1.34
CA ILE A 66 0.64 3.18 2.34
C ILE A 66 1.98 2.46 2.25
N LEU A 67 3.04 3.21 1.89
CA LEU A 67 4.39 2.69 1.72
C LEU A 67 5.23 2.98 2.97
N GLY A 68 5.22 2.10 3.97
CA GLY A 68 6.02 2.25 5.18
C GLY A 68 7.53 2.19 4.88
N CYS A 69 8.30 3.14 5.41
CA CYS A 69 9.76 3.20 5.27
C CYS A 69 10.49 1.98 5.88
N ASN A 70 9.80 1.20 6.72
CA ASN A 70 10.27 -0.04 7.32
C ASN A 70 10.02 -1.28 6.42
N GLY A 71 9.57 -1.09 5.18
CA GLY A 71 9.21 -2.19 4.29
C GLY A 71 7.82 -2.79 4.56
N PHE A 72 7.02 -2.16 5.42
CA PHE A 72 5.63 -2.57 5.60
C PHE A 72 4.75 -1.78 4.65
N ILE A 73 4.13 -2.46 3.71
CA ILE A 73 3.25 -1.87 2.70
C ILE A 73 1.83 -2.29 3.02
N TRP A 74 0.93 -1.33 3.15
CA TRP A 74 -0.48 -1.60 3.35
C TRP A 74 -1.28 -1.20 2.11
N VAL A 75 -2.20 -2.07 1.71
CA VAL A 75 -3.14 -1.85 0.60
C VAL A 75 -4.55 -2.11 1.13
N GLY A 76 -5.48 -1.18 0.97
CA GLY A 76 -6.84 -1.40 1.43
C GLY A 76 -7.88 -0.55 0.73
N GLU A 77 -9.14 -0.74 1.11
CA GLU A 77 -10.27 0.06 0.63
C GLU A 77 -10.06 1.54 0.97
N HIS A 78 -10.35 2.43 0.03
CA HIS A 78 -10.26 3.86 0.30
C HIS A 78 -11.27 4.28 1.39
N VAL A 79 -10.80 5.07 2.34
CA VAL A 79 -11.65 5.69 3.37
C VAL A 79 -11.49 7.20 3.29
N GLU A 80 -12.57 7.90 2.96
CA GLU A 80 -12.59 9.36 3.01
C GLU A 80 -12.33 9.83 4.45
N ALA A 81 -11.18 10.49 4.67
CA ALA A 81 -10.91 11.15 5.93
C ALA A 81 -11.73 12.45 6.01
N LYS A 82 -12.89 12.42 6.68
CA LYS A 82 -13.63 13.65 7.01
C LYS A 82 -12.89 14.40 8.14
N ASP A 83 -12.54 15.65 7.86
CA ASP A 83 -11.70 16.56 8.68
C ASP A 83 -12.42 17.17 9.90
N ASP A 84 -13.41 16.49 10.48
CA ASP A 84 -14.08 17.01 11.67
C ASP A 84 -13.28 16.71 12.93
N MET A 85 -12.54 17.74 13.39
CA MET A 85 -11.96 17.86 14.73
C MET A 85 -13.05 17.97 15.81
N VAL A 86 -13.90 16.95 15.93
CA VAL A 86 -14.81 16.79 17.06
C VAL A 86 -14.50 15.45 17.72
N GLU A 87 -14.40 15.53 19.04
CA GLU A 87 -13.99 14.51 20.01
C GLU A 87 -14.48 13.10 19.68
N ASP A 88 -13.65 12.12 20.06
CA ASP A 88 -13.91 10.68 20.11
C ASP A 88 -15.33 10.35 20.61
N GLN A 89 -16.29 10.38 19.71
CA GLN A 89 -17.45 9.53 19.77
C GLN A 89 -17.14 8.40 18.81
N VAL A 90 -16.88 7.23 19.41
CA VAL A 90 -16.92 5.89 18.80
C VAL A 90 -17.51 6.03 17.41
N SER A 91 -16.64 6.02 16.38
CA SER A 91 -17.10 5.94 15.01
C SER A 91 -17.88 4.64 14.93
N GLN A 92 -19.20 4.75 15.12
CA GLN A 92 -20.16 3.74 14.76
C GLN A 92 -19.92 3.58 13.27
N SER A 93 -19.03 2.64 12.93
CA SER A 93 -18.98 2.09 11.60
C SER A 93 -20.43 1.78 11.26
N ASP A 94 -20.98 2.46 10.25
CA ASP A 94 -22.33 2.16 9.77
C ASP A 94 -22.46 0.63 9.70
N PRO A 95 -23.36 0.01 10.48
CA PRO A 95 -23.46 -1.45 10.55
C PRO A 95 -23.90 -2.09 9.21
N GLN A 96 -24.07 -1.30 8.15
CA GLN A 96 -24.64 -1.69 6.87
C GLN A 96 -23.63 -2.03 5.77
N LYS A 97 -22.36 -1.61 5.84
CA LYS A 97 -21.33 -2.07 4.89
C LYS A 97 -20.39 -3.07 5.56
N THR A 98 -20.88 -4.27 5.86
CA THR A 98 -20.08 -5.34 6.48
C THR A 98 -19.00 -5.89 5.54
N TYR A 99 -19.07 -5.57 4.25
CA TYR A 99 -18.17 -6.12 3.23
C TYR A 99 -17.66 -5.05 2.26
N THR A 100 -16.37 -5.11 1.95
CA THR A 100 -15.77 -4.45 0.79
C THR A 100 -16.30 -5.08 -0.50
N ILE A 101 -16.60 -4.26 -1.50
CA ILE A 101 -17.14 -4.69 -2.81
C ILE A 101 -16.13 -5.60 -3.52
N LEU A 102 -16.62 -6.60 -4.27
CA LEU A 102 -15.78 -7.60 -4.94
C LEU A 102 -14.74 -6.96 -5.88
N GLU A 103 -15.13 -5.95 -6.64
CA GLU A 103 -14.23 -5.23 -7.55
C GLU A 103 -13.07 -4.57 -6.78
N THR A 104 -13.36 -3.85 -5.70
CA THR A 104 -12.34 -3.25 -4.84
C THR A 104 -11.41 -4.31 -4.23
N ARG A 105 -11.95 -5.46 -3.79
CA ARG A 105 -11.12 -6.57 -3.30
C ARG A 105 -10.18 -7.11 -4.38
N ASN A 106 -10.65 -7.21 -5.62
CA ASN A 106 -9.82 -7.64 -6.73
C ASN A 106 -8.67 -6.66 -6.97
N TYR A 107 -8.93 -5.35 -6.88
CA TYR A 107 -7.87 -4.35 -6.98
C TYR A 107 -6.89 -4.37 -5.80
N ILE A 108 -7.36 -4.58 -4.57
CA ILE A 108 -6.49 -4.78 -3.39
C ILE A 108 -5.54 -5.96 -3.64
N CYS A 109 -6.06 -7.11 -4.08
CA CYS A 109 -5.27 -8.29 -4.38
C CYS A 109 -4.29 -8.07 -5.55
N ARG A 110 -4.73 -7.40 -6.62
CA ARG A 110 -3.91 -7.07 -7.80
C ARG A 110 -2.75 -6.14 -7.43
N ALA A 111 -3.01 -5.08 -6.67
CA ALA A 111 -1.98 -4.19 -6.15
C ALA A 111 -1.01 -4.91 -5.21
N ALA A 112 -1.53 -5.80 -4.35
CA ALA A 112 -0.70 -6.60 -3.48
C ALA A 112 0.22 -7.57 -4.24
N ASN A 113 -0.29 -8.19 -5.32
CA ASN A 113 0.52 -9.05 -6.18
C ASN A 113 1.56 -8.26 -6.97
N ALA A 114 1.24 -7.04 -7.44
CA ALA A 114 2.23 -6.15 -8.05
C ALA A 114 3.39 -5.86 -7.09
N VAL A 115 3.10 -5.58 -5.81
CA VAL A 115 4.13 -5.38 -4.77
C VAL A 115 4.96 -6.65 -4.53
N ARG A 116 4.31 -7.83 -4.48
CA ARG A 116 5.02 -9.12 -4.33
C ARG A 116 5.97 -9.38 -5.48
N VAL A 117 5.53 -9.19 -6.73
CA VAL A 117 6.37 -9.36 -7.93
C VAL A 117 7.57 -8.42 -7.89
N LEU A 118 7.36 -7.14 -7.55
CA LEU A 118 8.45 -6.17 -7.39
C LEU A 118 9.45 -6.59 -6.30
N SER A 119 8.93 -7.08 -5.18
CA SER A 119 9.76 -7.58 -4.08
C SER A 119 10.60 -8.78 -4.51
N THR A 120 10.01 -9.75 -5.20
CA THR A 120 10.69 -10.94 -5.72
C THR A 120 11.80 -10.58 -6.71
N LEU A 121 11.55 -9.60 -7.58
CA LEU A 121 12.53 -9.11 -8.55
C LEU A 121 13.59 -8.17 -7.93
N GLY A 122 13.43 -7.76 -6.67
CA GLY A 122 14.34 -6.83 -6.00
C GLY A 122 14.31 -5.42 -6.58
N PHE A 123 13.17 -5.00 -7.15
CA PHE A 123 13.01 -3.66 -7.72
C PHE A 123 12.48 -2.66 -6.70
N ASN A 124 12.85 -1.39 -6.89
CA ASN A 124 12.33 -0.32 -6.04
C ASN A 124 10.82 -0.24 -6.15
N ILE A 125 10.15 -0.09 -5.01
CA ILE A 125 8.71 -0.01 -4.91
C ILE A 125 8.33 1.47 -4.83
N THR A 126 7.69 1.96 -5.89
CA THR A 126 7.14 3.31 -5.98
C THR A 126 5.73 3.27 -6.55
N LEU A 127 4.91 4.29 -6.25
CA LEU A 127 3.54 4.39 -6.75
C LEU A 127 3.45 4.21 -8.28
N GLU A 128 4.31 4.90 -9.03
CA GLU A 128 4.34 4.84 -10.50
C GLU A 128 4.53 3.42 -11.03
N ILE A 129 5.43 2.65 -10.41
CA ILE A 129 5.76 1.30 -10.87
C ILE A 129 4.62 0.35 -10.51
N ILE A 130 4.08 0.46 -9.29
CA ILE A 130 2.91 -0.34 -8.88
C ILE A 130 1.73 -0.09 -9.82
N LYS A 131 1.39 1.19 -10.08
CA LYS A 131 0.32 1.54 -11.00
C LYS A 131 0.58 0.98 -12.40
N GLY A 132 1.80 1.14 -12.92
CA GLY A 132 2.17 0.62 -14.24
C GLY A 132 2.12 -0.91 -14.38
N ILE A 133 2.26 -1.66 -13.28
CA ILE A 133 2.10 -3.13 -13.24
C ILE A 133 0.62 -3.51 -13.15
N ILE A 134 -0.18 -2.77 -12.36
CA ILE A 134 -1.64 -2.94 -12.33
C ILE A 134 -2.20 -2.72 -13.74
N ASP A 135 -1.84 -1.62 -14.40
CA ASP A 135 -2.28 -1.31 -15.75
C ASP A 135 -1.81 -2.36 -16.76
N LEU A 136 -0.58 -2.87 -16.63
CA LEU A 136 -0.08 -3.97 -17.46
C LEU A 136 -0.95 -5.22 -17.30
N SER A 137 -1.21 -5.62 -16.06
CA SER A 137 -2.03 -6.80 -15.77
C SER A 137 -3.46 -6.66 -16.28
N LEU A 138 -4.01 -5.44 -16.31
CA LEU A 138 -5.33 -5.15 -16.86
C LEU A 138 -5.32 -5.20 -18.39
N SER A 139 -4.30 -4.61 -19.03
CA SER A 139 -4.15 -4.62 -20.48
C SER A 139 -3.99 -6.03 -21.07
N MET A 140 -3.39 -6.94 -20.29
CA MET A 140 -3.23 -8.35 -20.66
C MET A 140 -4.43 -9.22 -20.27
N ASN A 141 -5.45 -8.64 -19.63
CA ASN A 141 -6.61 -9.34 -19.08
C ASN A 141 -6.23 -10.56 -18.20
N LEU A 142 -5.14 -10.42 -17.43
CA LEU A 142 -4.66 -11.48 -16.54
C LEU A 142 -5.54 -11.57 -15.30
N GLU A 143 -5.74 -12.80 -14.81
CA GLU A 143 -6.32 -13.00 -13.50
C GLU A 143 -5.28 -12.73 -12.40
N MET A 144 -5.77 -12.45 -11.18
CA MET A 144 -4.89 -12.07 -10.06
C MET A 144 -3.90 -13.16 -9.71
N HIS A 145 -4.29 -14.43 -9.84
CA HIS A 145 -3.45 -15.57 -9.48
C HIS A 145 -2.29 -15.78 -10.47
N ASP A 146 -2.49 -15.44 -11.74
CA ASP A 146 -1.47 -15.54 -12.78
C ASP A 146 -0.37 -14.49 -12.67
N MET A 147 -0.63 -13.37 -11.98
CA MET A 147 0.38 -12.33 -11.75
C MET A 147 1.61 -12.83 -10.99
N LEU A 148 1.48 -13.90 -10.20
CA LEU A 148 2.61 -14.46 -9.47
C LEU A 148 3.41 -15.48 -10.30
N GLY A 149 2.98 -15.75 -11.53
CA GLY A 149 3.66 -16.64 -12.46
C GLY A 149 5.01 -16.10 -12.95
N SER A 150 5.89 -17.01 -13.35
CA SER A 150 7.21 -16.68 -13.89
C SER A 150 7.13 -15.86 -15.17
N GLU A 151 6.15 -16.13 -16.02
CA GLU A 151 5.92 -15.40 -17.27
C GLU A 151 5.66 -13.91 -16.99
N PHE A 152 4.78 -13.61 -16.02
CA PHE A 152 4.50 -12.23 -15.64
C PHE A 152 5.71 -11.55 -14.99
N CYS A 153 6.49 -12.27 -14.18
CA CYS A 153 7.72 -11.74 -13.59
C CYS A 153 8.74 -11.32 -14.67
N VAL A 154 8.91 -12.12 -15.73
CA VAL A 154 9.79 -11.80 -16.85
C VAL A 154 9.31 -10.54 -17.57
N LEU A 155 8.01 -10.45 -17.87
CA LEU A 155 7.43 -9.27 -18.52
C LEU A 155 7.58 -7.99 -17.70
N VAL A 156 7.39 -8.08 -16.38
CA VAL A 156 7.62 -6.95 -15.47
C VAL A 156 9.09 -6.53 -15.47
N ALA A 157 10.02 -7.49 -15.53
CA ALA A 157 11.46 -7.21 -15.63
C ALA A 157 11.84 -6.53 -16.94
N GLU A 158 11.28 -6.97 -18.07
CA GLU A 158 11.49 -6.35 -19.38
C GLU A 158 10.97 -4.90 -19.39
N LYS A 159 9.74 -4.68 -18.92
CA LYS A 159 9.14 -3.34 -18.85
C LYS A 159 9.91 -2.38 -17.95
N GLU A 160 10.40 -2.86 -16.80
CA GLU A 160 11.24 -2.04 -15.92
C GLU A 160 12.63 -1.75 -16.54
N ALA A 161 13.20 -2.67 -17.33
CA ALA A 161 14.43 -2.44 -18.08
C ALA A 161 14.26 -1.36 -19.16
N GLU A 162 13.15 -1.39 -19.90
CA GLU A 162 12.78 -0.36 -20.89
C GLU A 162 12.58 1.02 -20.25
N ARG A 163 11.91 1.07 -19.10
CA ARG A 163 11.74 2.32 -18.33
C ARG A 163 13.09 2.91 -17.91
N ARG A 164 14.04 2.09 -17.48
CA ARG A 164 15.40 2.55 -17.10
C ARG A 164 16.22 3.01 -18.30
N SER A 165 16.10 2.33 -19.45
CA SER A 165 16.84 2.71 -20.66
C SER A 165 16.35 4.02 -21.26
N SER A 166 15.04 4.24 -21.27
CA SER A 166 14.42 5.50 -21.74
C SER A 166 14.74 6.69 -20.83
N SER A 167 14.80 6.49 -19.51
CA SER A 167 15.21 7.53 -18.56
C SER A 167 16.67 7.95 -18.74
N LYS A 168 17.57 7.02 -19.07
CA LYS A 168 18.98 7.34 -19.37
C LYS A 168 19.14 8.16 -20.66
N ARG A 169 18.30 7.96 -21.67
CA ARG A 169 18.35 8.72 -22.93
C ARG A 169 17.85 10.17 -22.80
N LYS A 170 17.12 10.50 -21.73
CA LYS A 170 16.60 11.84 -21.44
C LYS A 170 17.52 12.68 -20.55
N ARG A 171 18.66 12.13 -20.12
CA ARG A 171 19.74 12.84 -19.41
C ARG A 171 20.89 13.10 -20.36
#